data_AF-A0A2R6G9E5-F1
#
_entry.id   AF-A0A2R6G9E5-F1
#
_cell.length_a   1.000
_cell.length_b   1.000
_cell.length_c   1.000
_cell.angle_alpha   90.00
_cell.angle_beta   90.00
_cell.angle_gamma   90.00
#
_symmetry.space_group_name_H-M   'P 1'
#
loop_
_entity.id
_entity.type
_entity.pdbx_description
1 polymer ?
#
loop_
_entity_poly.entity_id
_entity_poly.type
_entity_poly.pdbx_seq_one_letter_code
_entity_poly.pdbx_strand_id
1 'polypeptide(L)'
;MTPVSTDPEREQLVFGHRIDWNTTSEVKFEGLPTATARELLDAKYVDPEATCGASPTMEEMVAFMERYGEDATPEREGEMSAHDRVLAPDHPDGGIVIEGLKYLGPTSDGFVREFAALFYEAESFMLEKDLHGRCWFA
;
A
#
# COMPACT_ATOMS: atom_id res chain seq x y z
N MET A 1 1.16 -8.63 -16.67
CA MET A 1 1.92 -7.41 -16.35
C MET A 1 1.48 -6.29 -17.25
N THR A 2 0.78 -5.34 -16.66
CA THR A 2 0.46 -4.08 -17.30
C THR A 2 1.74 -3.24 -17.34
N PRO A 3 2.05 -2.54 -18.43
CA PRO A 3 3.19 -1.63 -18.44
C PRO A 3 3.01 -0.54 -17.37
N VAL A 4 3.93 -0.47 -16.42
CA VAL A 4 3.95 0.55 -15.37
C VAL A 4 4.79 1.74 -15.79
N SER A 5 4.34 2.95 -15.44
CA SER A 5 5.13 4.17 -15.61
C SER A 5 6.19 4.25 -14.51
N THR A 6 7.37 4.76 -14.86
CA THR A 6 8.48 4.97 -13.92
C THR A 6 9.00 6.40 -13.94
N ASP A 7 8.21 7.33 -14.47
CA ASP A 7 8.59 8.73 -14.50
C ASP A 7 8.67 9.37 -13.09
N PRO A 8 9.37 10.51 -12.94
CA PRO A 8 9.64 11.09 -11.63
C PRO A 8 8.42 11.65 -10.89
N GLU A 9 7.23 11.79 -11.51
CA GLU A 9 6.05 12.33 -10.81
C GLU A 9 5.58 11.40 -9.69
N ARG A 10 5.77 10.08 -9.81
CA ARG A 10 5.50 9.11 -8.74
C ARG A 10 6.25 9.43 -7.44
N GLU A 11 7.47 9.95 -7.55
CA GLU A 11 8.32 10.30 -6.40
C GLU A 11 7.75 11.53 -5.68
N GLN A 12 7.23 12.49 -6.45
CA GLN A 12 6.57 13.67 -5.92
C GLN A 12 5.26 13.30 -5.20
N LEU A 13 4.50 12.33 -5.73
CA LEU A 13 3.28 11.82 -5.11
C LEU A 13 3.56 11.10 -3.79
N VAL A 14 4.58 10.24 -3.76
CA VAL A 14 4.90 9.41 -2.58
C VAL A 14 5.66 10.20 -1.51
N PHE A 15 6.66 11.00 -1.89
CA PHE A 15 7.61 11.59 -0.97
C PHE A 15 7.58 13.13 -0.92
N GLY A 16 6.87 13.77 -1.84
CA GLY A 16 6.92 15.22 -1.99
C GLY A 16 8.26 15.76 -2.54
N HIS A 17 9.16 14.88 -2.98
CA HIS A 17 10.46 15.24 -3.54
C HIS A 17 10.97 14.15 -4.50
N ARG A 18 12.00 14.47 -5.28
CA ARG A 18 12.64 13.52 -6.20
C ARG A 18 13.73 12.72 -5.51
N ILE A 19 13.89 11.47 -5.94
CA ILE A 19 14.92 10.56 -5.48
C ILE A 19 16.18 10.69 -6.35
N ASP A 20 17.35 10.66 -5.72
CA ASP A 20 18.63 10.50 -6.43
C ASP A 20 18.97 9.01 -6.60
N TRP A 21 18.54 8.44 -7.71
CA TRP A 21 18.76 7.02 -8.06
C TRP A 21 20.23 6.65 -8.28
N ASN A 22 21.18 7.60 -8.30
CA ASN A 22 22.61 7.24 -8.34
C ASN A 22 23.11 6.66 -7.00
N THR A 23 22.31 6.78 -5.95
CA THR A 23 22.69 6.41 -4.58
C THR A 23 21.94 5.20 -4.03
N THR A 24 20.86 4.78 -4.70
CA THR A 24 19.99 3.69 -4.26
C THR A 24 19.22 3.08 -5.43
N SER A 25 18.77 1.84 -5.28
CA SER A 25 17.89 1.15 -6.23
C SER A 25 16.43 1.08 -5.75
N GLU A 26 16.18 1.40 -4.47
CA GLU A 26 14.85 1.41 -3.87
C GLU A 26 14.77 2.43 -2.72
N VAL A 27 13.60 3.00 -2.48
CA VAL A 27 13.35 3.88 -1.33
C VAL A 27 12.02 3.50 -0.71
N LYS A 28 12.02 3.22 0.61
CA LYS A 28 10.82 2.85 1.35
C LYS A 28 9.97 4.07 1.73
N PHE A 29 8.66 3.91 1.70
CA PHE A 29 7.65 4.84 2.20
C PHE A 29 6.77 4.14 3.23
N GLU A 30 6.26 4.92 4.17
CA GLU A 30 5.30 4.48 5.17
C GLU A 30 4.18 5.51 5.26
N GLY A 31 2.95 5.05 5.49
CA GLY A 31 1.84 5.96 5.72
C GLY A 31 1.27 6.58 4.45
N LEU A 32 1.37 5.92 3.30
CA LEU A 32 0.79 6.41 2.06
C LEU A 32 -0.76 6.42 2.17
N PRO A 33 -1.43 7.58 2.01
CA PRO A 33 -2.87 7.67 2.17
C PRO A 33 -3.63 6.91 1.08
N THR A 34 -4.85 6.48 1.39
CA THR A 34 -5.78 5.82 0.45
C THR A 34 -5.93 6.57 -0.87
N ALA A 35 -6.14 7.89 -0.83
CA ALA A 35 -6.32 8.69 -2.04
C ALA A 35 -5.07 8.67 -2.94
N THR A 36 -3.89 8.74 -2.34
CA THR A 36 -2.62 8.66 -3.08
C THR A 36 -2.41 7.25 -3.63
N ALA A 37 -2.72 6.19 -2.87
CA ALA A 37 -2.62 4.82 -3.36
C ALA A 37 -3.50 4.58 -4.61
N ARG A 38 -4.73 5.12 -4.63
CA ARG A 38 -5.60 5.10 -5.81
C ARG A 38 -5.03 5.92 -6.96
N GLU A 39 -4.54 7.13 -6.70
CA GLU A 39 -3.91 7.97 -7.73
C GLU A 39 -2.73 7.26 -8.40
N LEU A 40 -1.92 6.51 -7.64
CA LEU A 40 -0.82 5.73 -8.20
C LEU A 40 -1.28 4.60 -9.12
N LEU A 41 -2.39 3.92 -8.82
CA LEU A 41 -2.98 2.92 -9.72
C LEU A 41 -3.52 3.57 -11.00
N ASP A 42 -4.26 4.67 -10.87
CA ASP A 42 -4.86 5.38 -12.01
C ASP A 42 -3.79 5.94 -12.96
N ALA A 43 -2.69 6.45 -12.39
CA ALA A 43 -1.52 6.93 -13.11
C ALA A 43 -0.59 5.80 -13.62
N LYS A 44 -0.93 4.53 -13.34
CA LYS A 44 -0.18 3.33 -13.75
C LYS A 44 1.24 3.26 -13.17
N TYR A 45 1.47 3.82 -11.99
CA TYR A 45 2.72 3.64 -11.25
C TYR A 45 2.79 2.30 -10.50
N VAL A 46 1.63 1.67 -10.31
CA VAL A 46 1.45 0.34 -9.71
C VAL A 46 0.75 -0.55 -10.74
N ASP A 47 1.19 -1.80 -10.92
CA ASP A 47 0.44 -2.78 -11.72
C ASP A 47 -0.72 -3.31 -10.88
N PRO A 48 -1.99 -3.10 -11.27
CA PRO A 48 -3.15 -3.53 -10.47
C PRO A 48 -3.18 -5.03 -10.19
N GLU A 49 -2.59 -5.83 -11.08
CA GLU A 49 -2.56 -7.31 -10.99
C GLU A 49 -1.29 -7.83 -10.30
N ALA A 50 -0.36 -6.96 -9.89
CA ALA A 50 0.82 -7.40 -9.16
C ALA A 50 0.46 -7.85 -7.74
N THR A 51 1.28 -8.74 -7.20
CA THR A 51 1.23 -9.20 -5.81
C THR A 51 2.63 -9.13 -5.22
N CYS A 52 2.73 -9.00 -3.89
CA CYS A 52 3.96 -9.22 -3.13
C CYS A 52 3.81 -10.50 -2.31
N GLY A 53 4.57 -11.55 -2.65
CA GLY A 53 4.44 -12.86 -2.04
C GLY A 53 3.02 -13.43 -2.17
N ALA A 54 2.38 -13.67 -1.02
CA ALA A 54 1.00 -14.16 -0.92
C ALA A 54 -0.06 -13.04 -0.77
N SER A 55 0.30 -11.78 -1.05
CA SER A 55 -0.66 -10.67 -0.96
C SER A 55 -1.83 -10.86 -1.95
N PRO A 56 -3.00 -10.27 -1.64
CA PRO A 56 -3.97 -9.91 -2.67
C PRO A 56 -3.35 -9.04 -3.75
N THR A 57 -4.08 -8.83 -4.85
CA THR A 57 -3.59 -7.92 -5.90
C THR A 57 -3.51 -6.49 -5.38
N MET A 58 -2.66 -5.66 -6.01
CA MET A 58 -2.56 -4.24 -5.64
C MET A 58 -3.92 -3.52 -5.75
N GLU A 59 -4.75 -3.88 -6.75
CA GLU A 59 -6.11 -3.37 -6.87
C GLU A 59 -7.00 -3.79 -5.69
N GLU A 60 -6.93 -5.06 -5.25
CA GLU A 60 -7.69 -5.55 -4.09
C GLU A 60 -7.25 -4.85 -2.80
N MET A 61 -5.95 -4.61 -2.63
CA MET A 61 -5.41 -3.86 -1.49
C MET A 61 -5.93 -2.42 -1.47
N VAL A 62 -5.87 -1.70 -2.58
CA VAL A 62 -6.36 -0.31 -2.64
C VAL A 62 -7.89 -0.25 -2.51
N ALA A 63 -8.62 -1.17 -3.12
CA ALA A 63 -10.08 -1.23 -2.95
C ALA A 63 -10.49 -1.50 -1.49
N PHE A 64 -9.71 -2.31 -0.76
CA PHE A 64 -9.91 -2.49 0.67
C PHE A 64 -9.67 -1.18 1.44
N MET A 65 -8.60 -0.45 1.10
CA MET A 65 -8.31 0.85 1.71
C MET A 65 -9.42 1.87 1.47
N GLU A 66 -9.99 1.95 0.27
CA GLU A 66 -11.09 2.86 -0.06
C GLU A 66 -12.36 2.55 0.71
N ARG A 67 -12.66 1.27 0.91
CA ARG A 67 -13.88 0.84 1.59
C ARG A 67 -13.88 1.19 3.08
N TYR A 68 -12.72 1.10 3.73
CA TYR A 68 -12.60 1.24 5.18
C TYR A 68 -11.81 2.47 5.61
N GLY A 69 -11.27 3.25 4.67
CA GLY A 69 -10.38 4.37 4.98
C GLY A 69 -11.04 5.48 5.77
N GLU A 70 -12.30 5.83 5.44
CA GLU A 70 -13.04 6.90 6.14
C GLU A 70 -13.38 6.55 7.60
N ASP A 71 -13.45 5.26 7.93
CA ASP A 71 -13.73 4.77 9.28
C ASP A 71 -12.48 4.77 10.18
N ALA A 72 -11.29 4.98 9.62
CA ALA A 72 -10.05 5.00 10.39
C ALA A 72 -9.99 6.25 11.27
N THR A 73 -9.53 6.11 12.52
CA THR A 73 -9.31 7.26 13.38
C THR A 73 -7.98 7.90 13.00
N PRO A 74 -7.95 9.17 12.57
CA PRO A 74 -6.71 9.87 12.26
C PRO A 74 -6.02 10.31 13.56
N GLU A 75 -5.38 9.37 14.24
CA GLU A 75 -4.34 9.68 15.20
C GLU A 75 -3.02 9.69 14.42
N ARG A 76 -2.28 10.81 14.44
CA ARG A 76 -1.05 11.00 13.66
C ARG A 76 -0.19 9.71 13.65
N GLU A 77 0.16 9.26 12.45
CA GLU A 77 0.71 7.92 12.10
C GLU A 77 -0.24 6.73 12.34
N GLY A 78 -1.15 6.46 11.39
CA GLY A 78 -1.94 5.21 11.38
C GLY A 78 -3.37 5.29 10.88
N GLU A 79 -3.77 6.33 10.13
CA GLU A 79 -4.92 6.26 9.24
C GLU A 79 -4.76 5.07 8.27
N MET A 80 -5.85 4.59 7.64
CA MET A 80 -5.73 3.56 6.60
C MET A 80 -4.61 3.91 5.62
N SER A 81 -3.52 3.16 5.64
CA SER A 81 -2.31 3.53 4.92
C SER A 81 -1.59 2.33 4.33
N ALA A 82 -1.01 2.57 3.16
CA ALA A 82 -0.11 1.64 2.50
C ALA A 82 1.34 1.92 2.89
N HIS A 83 2.14 0.86 2.92
CA HIS A 83 3.56 0.89 3.28
C HIS A 83 4.33 0.01 2.30
N ASP A 84 5.39 0.55 1.68
CA ASP A 84 6.31 -0.22 0.83
C ASP A 84 7.49 0.62 0.30
N ARG A 85 7.84 0.50 -0.99
CA ARG A 85 9.00 1.05 -1.67
C ARG A 85 8.69 1.47 -3.10
N VAL A 86 9.40 2.51 -3.52
CA VAL A 86 9.52 2.91 -4.93
C VAL A 86 10.82 2.33 -5.46
N LEU A 87 10.75 1.66 -6.60
CA LEU A 87 11.89 1.02 -7.26
C LEU A 87 12.46 1.92 -8.35
N ALA A 88 13.78 1.90 -8.52
CA ALA A 88 14.46 2.69 -9.54
C ALA A 88 13.91 2.40 -10.95
N PRO A 89 13.91 3.38 -11.86
CA PRO A 89 13.33 3.20 -13.20
C PRO A 89 13.96 2.07 -14.04
N ASP A 90 15.21 1.71 -13.74
CA ASP A 90 15.97 0.63 -14.39
C ASP A 90 15.84 -0.72 -13.68
N HIS A 91 15.10 -0.79 -12.57
CA HIS A 91 14.82 -2.04 -11.87
C HIS A 91 13.92 -2.96 -12.73
N PRO A 92 14.16 -4.28 -12.79
CA PRO A 92 13.35 -5.22 -13.58
C PRO A 92 11.86 -5.18 -13.23
N ASP A 93 11.56 -5.03 -11.93
CA ASP A 93 10.22 -4.88 -11.38
C ASP A 93 9.84 -3.41 -11.14
N GLY A 94 10.53 -2.47 -11.81
CA GLY A 94 10.46 -1.03 -11.56
C GLY A 94 9.03 -0.49 -11.47
N GLY A 95 8.81 0.50 -10.61
CA GLY A 95 7.47 0.98 -10.29
C GLY A 95 7.30 1.18 -8.79
N ILE A 96 6.09 0.98 -8.31
CA ILE A 96 5.73 0.97 -6.89
C ILE A 96 5.11 -0.38 -6.58
N VAL A 97 5.54 -0.98 -5.48
CA VAL A 97 4.93 -2.17 -4.89
C VAL A 97 4.17 -1.71 -3.65
N ILE A 98 3.13 -2.43 -3.21
CA ILE A 98 2.54 -2.28 -1.87
C ILE A 98 2.71 -3.60 -1.10
N GLU A 99 3.35 -3.54 0.07
CA GLU A 99 3.72 -4.71 0.88
C GLU A 99 2.89 -4.83 2.14
N GLY A 100 2.33 -3.73 2.63
CA GLY A 100 1.59 -3.75 3.87
C GLY A 100 0.53 -2.67 3.97
N LEU A 101 -0.52 -3.00 4.73
CA LEU A 101 -1.57 -2.08 5.11
C LEU A 101 -1.64 -1.95 6.63
N LYS A 102 -1.92 -0.73 7.09
CA LYS A 102 -2.23 -0.43 8.49
C LYS A 102 -3.58 0.26 8.56
N TYR A 103 -4.42 -0.17 9.49
CA TYR A 103 -5.69 0.46 9.84
C TYR A 103 -5.74 0.63 11.36
N LEU A 104 -5.93 1.86 11.85
CA LEU A 104 -6.15 2.16 13.26
C LEU A 104 -7.54 2.76 13.43
N GLY A 105 -8.39 2.10 14.23
CA GLY A 105 -9.75 2.57 14.46
C GLY A 105 -10.72 1.46 14.82
N PRO A 106 -11.98 1.84 15.12
CA PRO A 106 -13.04 0.87 15.40
C PRO A 106 -13.31 -0.04 14.19
N THR A 107 -13.01 -1.33 14.33
CA THR A 107 -13.27 -2.30 13.26
C THR A 107 -14.73 -2.77 13.28
N SER A 108 -15.45 -2.62 12.17
CA SER A 108 -16.75 -3.29 12.01
C SER A 108 -16.61 -4.81 11.87
N ASP A 109 -17.68 -5.57 12.12
CA ASP A 109 -17.68 -7.02 11.84
C ASP A 109 -17.42 -7.33 10.34
N GLY A 110 -17.78 -6.39 9.45
CA GLY A 110 -17.46 -6.46 8.02
C GLY A 110 -15.96 -6.38 7.80
N PHE A 111 -15.31 -5.35 8.37
CA PHE A 111 -13.87 -5.16 8.33
C PHE A 111 -13.14 -6.42 8.82
N VAL A 112 -13.49 -6.93 10.01
CA VAL A 112 -12.81 -8.10 10.61
C VAL A 112 -12.88 -9.32 9.70
N ARG A 113 -14.07 -9.61 9.13
CA ARG A 113 -14.24 -10.76 8.24
C ARG A 113 -13.43 -10.62 6.96
N GLU A 114 -13.47 -9.44 6.34
CA GLU A 114 -12.81 -9.22 5.07
C GLU A 114 -11.30 -9.09 5.22
N PHE A 115 -10.82 -8.38 6.25
CA PHE A 115 -9.40 -8.27 6.55
C PHE A 115 -8.78 -9.64 6.79
N ALA A 116 -9.46 -10.51 7.55
CA ALA A 116 -9.03 -11.90 7.72
C ALA A 116 -9.11 -12.70 6.41
N ALA A 117 -10.14 -12.52 5.59
CA ALA A 117 -10.27 -13.27 4.34
C ALA A 117 -9.18 -12.91 3.32
N LEU A 118 -8.79 -11.64 3.24
CA LEU A 118 -7.80 -11.14 2.27
C LEU A 118 -6.37 -11.29 2.76
N PHE A 119 -6.10 -11.02 4.05
CA PHE A 119 -4.74 -10.81 4.53
C PHE A 119 -4.23 -11.87 5.52
N TYR A 120 -4.98 -12.93 5.81
CA TYR A 120 -4.57 -13.94 6.79
C TYR A 120 -3.24 -14.65 6.44
N GLU A 121 -2.91 -14.74 5.15
CA GLU A 121 -1.65 -15.33 4.67
C GLU A 121 -0.46 -14.34 4.74
N ALA A 122 -0.64 -13.13 5.29
CA ALA A 122 0.44 -12.18 5.50
C ALA A 122 1.47 -12.74 6.48
N GLU A 123 2.76 -12.53 6.20
CA GLU A 123 3.84 -12.94 7.09
C GLU A 123 3.74 -12.28 8.47
N SER A 124 3.31 -11.01 8.48
CA SER A 124 2.88 -10.33 9.68
C SER A 124 1.41 -10.02 9.56
N PHE A 125 0.57 -10.68 10.36
CA PHE A 125 -0.86 -10.41 10.45
C PHE A 125 -1.25 -10.07 11.88
N MET A 126 -1.96 -8.96 12.06
CA MET A 126 -2.51 -8.54 13.34
C MET A 126 -3.91 -7.99 13.13
N LEU A 127 -4.87 -8.51 13.89
CA LEU A 127 -6.25 -8.07 13.85
C LEU A 127 -6.81 -8.08 15.26
N GLU A 128 -7.02 -6.87 15.80
CA GLU A 128 -7.61 -6.65 17.10
C GLU A 128 -8.93 -5.94 16.92
N LYS A 129 -10.03 -6.65 17.27
CA LYS A 129 -11.38 -6.09 17.15
C LYS A 129 -11.47 -4.78 17.95
N ASP A 130 -12.10 -3.79 17.31
CA ASP A 130 -12.35 -2.44 17.81
C ASP A 130 -11.08 -1.59 18.04
N LEU A 131 -9.91 -2.07 17.59
CA LEU A 131 -8.63 -1.39 17.80
C LEU A 131 -7.86 -1.16 16.49
N HIS A 132 -7.44 -2.23 15.79
CA HIS A 132 -6.61 -2.08 14.61
C HIS A 132 -6.49 -3.36 13.75
N GLY A 133 -6.14 -3.16 12.48
CA GLY A 133 -5.75 -4.21 11.53
C GLY A 133 -4.40 -3.88 10.90
N ARG A 134 -3.57 -4.90 10.70
CA ARG A 134 -2.20 -4.75 10.20
C ARG A 134 -1.76 -5.96 9.40
N CYS A 135 -1.20 -5.76 8.22
CA CYS A 135 -0.61 -6.83 7.42
C CYS A 135 0.70 -6.40 6.73
N TRP A 136 1.67 -7.32 6.62
CA TRP A 136 2.85 -7.20 5.76
C TRP A 136 3.15 -8.51 5.06
N PHE A 137 3.47 -8.42 3.79
CA PHE A 137 3.98 -9.47 2.91
C PHE A 137 5.43 -9.10 2.58
N ALA A 138 6.38 -10.04 2.64
CA ALA A 138 7.80 -9.81 2.35
C ALA A 138 8.27 -10.55 1.10
#